data_AF-A0A0P1B2R5-F1
#
_entry.id   AF-A0A0P1B2R5-F1
#
_cell.length_a   1.000
_cell.length_b   1.000
_cell.length_c   1.000
_cell.angle_alpha   90.00
_cell.angle_beta   90.00
_cell.angle_gamma   90.00
#
_symmetry.space_group_name_H-M   'P 1'
#
loop_
_entity.id
_entity.type
_entity.pdbx_description
1 polymer ?
#
loop_
_entity_poly.entity_id
_entity_poly.type
_entity_poly.pdbx_seq_one_letter_code
_entity_poly.pdbx_strand_id
1 'polypeptide(L)'
;MSKARFSRVNDESVSGLESALFRKWNRLTKKEVWAQLQFSDDPVKSLTSSKMKIADKYFTEKDFYCRFTANDLFENDFGQEVVTVAFAIAKLEPATKEFVTMMQYKHIKYWLNKTLTAGIIFGNLKFNMDAIDIFFDLKIGTLSYFISLMNPTQPYIRSGNVWDLARLAMKAMNRDDPAQLLKYDTSLLEVLFAKWRSEYIKPTNLYEQIHGGEITDDDDETDKSIVREYADFCEPEHEISIPSFTVPRRS
;
A
#
# COMPACT_ATOMS: atom_id res chain seq x y z
N MET A 1 7.11 -26.08 15.66
CA MET A 1 8.07 -26.02 16.78
C MET A 1 9.18 -25.02 16.46
N SER A 2 9.28 -23.94 17.22
CA SER A 2 10.56 -23.24 17.47
C SER A 2 10.49 -22.64 18.87
N LYS A 3 10.72 -23.48 19.89
CA LYS A 3 10.92 -23.09 21.29
C LYS A 3 12.34 -23.47 21.67
N ALA A 4 13.29 -22.58 21.40
CA ALA A 4 14.63 -22.63 21.96
C ALA A 4 15.25 -21.23 21.84
N ARG A 5 14.94 -20.36 22.80
CA ARG A 5 15.73 -19.17 23.10
C ARG A 5 15.87 -19.13 24.62
N PHE A 6 17.12 -19.10 25.09
CA PHE A 6 17.63 -18.92 26.47
C PHE A 6 18.73 -19.94 26.84
N SER A 7 19.87 -19.90 26.14
CA SER A 7 21.21 -20.14 26.70
C SER A 7 22.28 -19.79 25.65
N ARG A 8 23.45 -19.30 26.08
CA ARG A 8 24.58 -18.93 25.20
C ARG A 8 25.19 -20.15 24.46
N VAL A 9 25.00 -21.35 25.00
CA VAL A 9 25.39 -22.63 24.37
C VAL A 9 24.40 -23.02 23.26
N ASN A 10 23.14 -22.62 23.38
CA ASN A 10 22.14 -22.88 22.34
C ASN A 10 22.39 -22.01 21.09
N ASP A 11 22.90 -20.79 21.22
CA ASP A 11 23.10 -19.90 20.07
C ASP A 11 24.18 -20.42 19.08
N GLU A 12 25.27 -21.01 19.58
CA GLU A 12 26.27 -21.68 18.73
C GLU A 12 25.72 -22.94 18.06
N SER A 13 24.88 -23.71 18.75
CA SER A 13 24.24 -24.89 18.16
C SER A 13 23.18 -24.52 17.10
N VAL A 14 22.40 -23.46 17.34
CA VAL A 14 21.37 -22.96 16.43
C VAL A 14 22.03 -22.36 15.18
N SER A 15 23.09 -21.58 15.32
CA SER A 15 23.86 -21.06 14.18
C SER A 15 24.54 -22.16 13.37
N GLY A 16 25.04 -23.23 14.02
CA GLY A 16 25.57 -24.41 13.34
C GLY A 16 24.52 -25.15 12.51
N LEU A 17 23.31 -25.33 13.06
CA LEU A 17 22.17 -25.94 12.37
C LEU A 17 21.69 -25.10 11.18
N GLU A 18 21.56 -23.79 11.35
CA GLU A 18 21.22 -22.87 10.25
C GLU A 18 22.25 -22.93 9.12
N SER A 19 23.54 -22.94 9.46
CA SER A 19 24.63 -23.04 8.48
C SER A 19 24.61 -24.37 7.72
N ALA A 20 24.25 -25.48 8.38
CA ALA A 20 24.09 -26.78 7.73
C ALA A 20 22.87 -26.77 6.79
N LEU A 21 21.76 -26.17 7.21
CA LEU A 21 20.56 -26.01 6.40
C LEU A 21 20.84 -25.17 5.15
N PHE A 22 21.52 -24.02 5.29
CA PHE A 22 21.85 -23.14 4.18
C PHE A 22 22.79 -23.81 3.17
N ARG A 23 23.74 -24.63 3.64
CA ARG A 23 24.59 -25.46 2.76
C ARG A 23 23.77 -26.45 1.93
N LYS A 24 22.74 -27.06 2.50
CA LYS A 24 21.81 -27.93 1.76
C LYS A 24 21.02 -27.12 0.72
N TRP A 25 20.53 -25.95 1.10
CA TRP A 25 19.77 -25.06 0.22
C TRP A 25 20.59 -24.40 -0.89
N ASN A 26 21.92 -24.36 -0.81
CA ASN A 26 22.74 -23.81 -1.89
C ASN A 26 22.66 -24.62 -3.20
N ARG A 27 22.26 -25.89 -3.12
CA ARG A 27 21.93 -26.71 -4.30
C ARG A 27 20.49 -26.50 -4.79
N LEU A 28 19.72 -25.76 -4.00
CA LEU A 28 18.33 -25.31 -4.15
C LEU A 28 18.13 -24.19 -5.19
N THR A 29 17.11 -24.26 -6.04
CA THR A 29 16.53 -23.03 -6.60
C THR A 29 15.81 -22.24 -5.51
N LYS A 30 15.58 -20.93 -5.74
CA LYS A 30 14.88 -20.05 -4.79
C LYS A 30 13.47 -20.56 -4.47
N LYS A 31 12.74 -21.02 -5.49
CA LYS A 31 11.38 -21.57 -5.36
C LYS A 31 11.36 -22.89 -4.58
N GLU A 32 12.34 -23.77 -4.80
CA GLU A 32 12.44 -25.02 -4.04
C GLU A 32 12.76 -24.78 -2.57
N VAL A 33 13.65 -23.82 -2.26
CA VAL A 33 13.93 -23.42 -0.87
C VAL A 33 12.66 -22.89 -0.21
N TRP A 34 11.93 -22.02 -0.92
CA TRP A 34 10.67 -21.46 -0.43
C TRP A 34 9.61 -22.54 -0.19
N ALA A 35 9.44 -23.47 -1.13
CA ALA A 35 8.50 -24.59 -0.99
C ALA A 35 8.84 -25.51 0.20
N GLN A 36 10.14 -25.72 0.50
CA GLN A 36 10.56 -26.52 1.66
C GLN A 36 10.20 -25.89 3.01
N LEU A 37 10.03 -24.57 3.07
CA LEU A 37 9.63 -23.90 4.30
C LEU A 37 8.17 -24.21 4.66
N GLN A 38 7.34 -24.61 3.69
CA GLN A 38 5.93 -24.97 3.90
C GLN A 38 5.20 -23.87 4.70
N PHE A 39 5.09 -22.69 4.10
CA PHE A 39 4.33 -21.59 4.68
C PHE A 39 2.84 -21.96 4.81
N SER A 40 2.14 -21.29 5.72
CA SER A 40 0.69 -21.44 5.86
C SER A 40 -0.01 -20.71 4.73
N ASP A 41 -1.22 -21.13 4.37
CA ASP A 41 -2.08 -20.38 3.44
C ASP A 41 -2.62 -19.05 4.02
N ASP A 42 -2.24 -18.73 5.26
CA ASP A 42 -2.57 -17.48 5.94
C ASP A 42 -1.34 -16.55 5.86
N PRO A 43 -1.44 -15.40 5.18
CA PRO A 43 -0.31 -14.52 4.96
C PRO A 43 0.23 -13.93 6.26
N VAL A 44 -0.63 -13.61 7.25
CA VAL A 44 -0.21 -13.05 8.53
C VAL A 44 0.56 -14.10 9.33
N LYS A 45 0.05 -15.34 9.41
CA LYS A 45 0.76 -16.45 10.09
C LYS A 45 2.08 -16.79 9.41
N SER A 46 2.12 -16.74 8.09
CA SER A 46 3.34 -16.99 7.33
C SER A 46 4.39 -15.91 7.55
N LEU A 47 3.98 -14.65 7.57
CA LEU A 47 4.85 -13.50 7.80
C LEU A 47 5.41 -13.43 9.23
N THR A 48 4.59 -13.77 10.22
CA THR A 48 4.98 -13.78 11.65
C THR A 48 5.76 -15.01 12.07
N SER A 49 5.80 -16.04 11.21
CA SER A 49 6.55 -17.28 11.45
C SER A 49 8.06 -17.07 11.50
N SER A 50 8.75 -17.83 12.36
CA SER A 50 10.22 -17.91 12.36
C SER A 50 10.79 -18.40 11.01
N LYS A 51 9.99 -19.11 10.22
CA LYS A 51 10.33 -19.54 8.86
C LYS A 51 10.62 -18.35 7.94
N MET A 52 9.87 -17.25 8.05
CA MET A 52 10.07 -16.06 7.25
C MET A 52 11.43 -15.41 7.56
N LYS A 53 11.81 -15.37 8.84
CA LYS A 53 13.13 -14.88 9.28
C LYS A 53 14.26 -15.72 8.70
N ILE A 54 14.12 -17.04 8.72
CA ILE A 54 15.11 -17.97 8.15
C ILE A 54 15.22 -17.78 6.63
N ALA A 55 14.09 -17.62 5.93
CA ALA A 55 14.05 -17.36 4.49
C ALA A 55 14.77 -16.06 4.12
N ASP A 56 14.40 -14.96 4.80
CA ASP A 56 14.98 -13.64 4.56
C ASP A 56 16.49 -13.64 4.83
N LYS A 57 16.92 -14.26 5.93
CA LYS A 57 18.33 -14.43 6.28
C LYS A 57 19.07 -15.21 5.18
N TYR A 58 18.55 -16.38 4.79
CA TYR A 58 19.16 -17.21 3.75
C TYR A 58 19.35 -16.43 2.44
N PHE A 59 18.30 -15.80 1.93
CA PHE A 59 18.39 -15.10 0.66
C PHE A 59 19.27 -13.85 0.73
N THR A 60 19.29 -13.14 1.85
CA THR A 60 20.17 -11.98 2.04
C THR A 60 21.64 -12.40 2.11
N GLU A 61 21.96 -13.51 2.78
CA GLU A 61 23.33 -14.03 2.90
C GLU A 61 23.82 -14.70 1.61
N LYS A 62 22.92 -15.24 0.79
CA LYS A 62 23.27 -15.91 -0.46
C LYS A 62 23.92 -14.95 -1.46
N ASP A 63 23.30 -13.78 -1.67
CA ASP A 63 23.77 -12.75 -2.61
C ASP A 63 23.01 -11.43 -2.34
N PHE A 64 23.69 -10.29 -2.54
CA PHE A 64 23.07 -8.97 -2.55
C PHE A 64 21.87 -8.89 -3.51
N TYR A 65 21.95 -9.50 -4.69
CA TYR A 65 20.83 -9.54 -5.64
C TYR A 65 19.64 -10.37 -5.15
N CYS A 66 19.83 -11.19 -4.12
CA CYS A 66 18.80 -12.04 -3.55
C CYS A 66 18.08 -11.42 -2.34
N ARG A 67 18.50 -10.25 -1.84
CA ARG A 67 17.94 -9.59 -0.64
C ARG A 67 16.43 -9.31 -0.64
N PHE A 68 15.79 -9.33 -1.81
CA PHE A 68 14.35 -9.13 -1.97
C PHE A 68 13.58 -10.42 -2.32
N THR A 69 14.28 -11.55 -2.45
CA THR A 69 13.68 -12.82 -2.91
C THR A 69 12.55 -13.28 -2.00
N ALA A 70 12.67 -13.12 -0.68
CA ALA A 70 11.60 -13.49 0.25
C ALA A 70 10.32 -12.68 -0.02
N ASN A 71 10.45 -11.37 -0.25
CA ASN A 71 9.30 -10.51 -0.55
C ASN A 71 8.69 -10.82 -1.92
N ASP A 72 9.52 -11.03 -2.94
CA ASP A 72 9.08 -11.42 -4.28
C ASP A 72 8.26 -12.72 -4.22
N LEU A 73 8.79 -13.77 -3.59
CA LEU A 73 8.08 -15.05 -3.46
C LEU A 73 6.81 -14.94 -2.60
N PHE A 74 6.86 -14.16 -1.51
CA PHE A 74 5.67 -13.92 -0.68
C PHE A 74 4.56 -13.18 -1.44
N GLU A 75 4.92 -12.18 -2.23
CA GLU A 75 3.97 -11.48 -3.10
C GLU A 75 3.43 -12.36 -4.22
N ASN A 76 4.25 -13.24 -4.80
CA ASN A 76 3.79 -14.20 -5.80
C ASN A 76 2.77 -15.21 -5.24
N ASP A 77 2.91 -15.61 -3.97
CA ASP A 77 2.00 -16.57 -3.34
C ASP A 77 0.65 -15.96 -2.93
N PHE A 78 0.65 -14.72 -2.41
CA PHE A 78 -0.55 -14.11 -1.80
C PHE A 78 -1.12 -12.92 -2.58
N GLY A 79 -0.35 -12.31 -3.48
CA GLY A 79 -0.70 -11.09 -4.18
C GLY A 79 -0.40 -9.80 -3.39
N GLN A 80 -0.12 -8.73 -4.13
CA GLN A 80 0.35 -7.45 -3.58
C GLN A 80 -0.60 -6.79 -2.57
N GLU A 81 -1.90 -6.81 -2.85
CA GLU A 81 -2.95 -6.30 -1.96
C GLU A 81 -2.91 -7.00 -0.60
N VAL A 82 -2.99 -8.32 -0.62
CA VAL A 82 -3.06 -9.18 0.57
C VAL A 82 -1.78 -9.06 1.39
N VAL A 83 -0.61 -9.05 0.74
CA VAL A 83 0.68 -8.86 1.41
C VAL A 83 0.77 -7.49 2.10
N THR A 84 0.28 -6.43 1.46
CA THR A 84 0.26 -5.07 2.04
C THR A 84 -0.57 -5.03 3.33
N VAL A 85 -1.76 -5.64 3.31
CA VAL A 85 -2.62 -5.75 4.49
C VAL A 85 -1.97 -6.64 5.56
N ALA A 86 -1.36 -7.75 5.17
CA ALA A 86 -0.69 -8.67 6.10
C ALA A 86 0.46 -7.98 6.85
N PHE A 87 1.25 -7.14 6.17
CA PHE A 87 2.28 -6.31 6.81
C PHE A 87 1.70 -5.40 7.88
N ALA A 88 0.59 -4.71 7.58
CA ALA A 88 -0.04 -3.81 8.52
C ALA A 88 -0.57 -4.55 9.76
N ILE A 89 -1.28 -5.67 9.57
CA ILE A 89 -1.81 -6.48 10.66
C ILE A 89 -0.66 -7.04 11.52
N ALA A 90 0.36 -7.63 10.90
CA ALA A 90 1.47 -8.26 11.62
C ALA A 90 2.36 -7.26 12.39
N LYS A 91 2.27 -5.96 12.09
CA LYS A 91 2.93 -4.89 12.86
C LYS A 91 2.22 -4.53 14.16
N LEU A 92 0.95 -4.92 14.31
CA LEU A 92 0.18 -4.70 15.54
C LEU A 92 0.67 -5.61 16.67
N GLU A 93 1.23 -6.77 16.35
CA GLU A 93 1.80 -7.68 17.33
C GLU A 93 3.20 -7.21 17.77
N PRO A 94 3.42 -6.86 19.05
CA PRO A 94 4.70 -6.30 19.51
C PRO A 94 5.89 -7.23 19.29
N ALA A 95 5.68 -8.55 19.38
CA ALA A 95 6.74 -9.55 19.22
C ALA A 95 7.30 -9.65 17.79
N THR A 96 6.53 -9.22 16.78
CA THR A 96 6.87 -9.33 15.36
C THR A 96 7.08 -7.97 14.70
N LYS A 97 6.59 -6.89 15.33
CA LYS A 97 6.59 -5.52 14.79
C LYS A 97 7.90 -5.09 14.16
N GLU A 98 9.03 -5.27 14.83
CA GLU A 98 10.34 -4.84 14.33
C GLU A 98 10.71 -5.57 13.04
N PHE A 99 10.64 -6.91 13.05
CA PHE A 99 10.96 -7.73 11.89
C PHE A 99 10.00 -7.46 10.72
N VAL A 100 8.71 -7.35 10.99
CA VAL A 100 7.69 -7.10 9.98
C VAL A 100 7.86 -5.69 9.38
N THR A 101 8.23 -4.69 10.18
CA THR A 101 8.54 -3.34 9.70
C THR A 101 9.76 -3.35 8.77
N MET A 102 10.82 -4.08 9.13
CA MET A 102 11.98 -4.28 8.26
C MET A 102 11.59 -4.96 6.94
N MET A 103 10.76 -6.00 7.00
CA MET A 103 10.30 -6.72 5.81
C MET A 103 9.43 -5.83 4.91
N GLN A 104 8.51 -5.02 5.47
CA GLN A 104 7.72 -4.04 4.71
C GLN A 104 8.62 -3.01 4.03
N TYR A 105 9.66 -2.52 4.72
CA TYR A 105 10.62 -1.62 4.10
C TYR A 105 11.37 -2.29 2.94
N LYS A 106 11.85 -3.53 3.12
CA LYS A 106 12.46 -4.31 2.04
C LYS A 106 11.49 -4.51 0.86
N HIS A 107 10.20 -4.67 1.13
CA HIS A 107 9.17 -4.88 0.12
C HIS A 107 8.96 -3.63 -0.75
N ILE A 108 8.93 -2.45 -0.12
CA ILE A 108 8.88 -1.18 -0.85
C ILE A 108 10.16 -0.93 -1.65
N LYS A 109 11.33 -1.25 -1.09
CA LYS A 109 12.61 -1.16 -1.82
C LYS A 109 12.67 -2.15 -2.99
N TYR A 110 12.01 -3.30 -2.87
CA TYR A 110 11.85 -4.25 -3.97
C TYR A 110 11.06 -3.65 -5.13
N TRP A 111 9.91 -3.01 -4.86
CA TRP A 111 9.12 -2.32 -5.88
C TRP A 111 9.92 -1.22 -6.60
N LEU A 112 10.67 -0.41 -5.84
CA LEU A 112 11.57 0.60 -6.41
C LEU A 112 12.66 -0.03 -7.28
N ASN A 113 13.26 -1.14 -6.84
CA ASN A 113 14.29 -1.86 -7.59
C ASN A 113 13.74 -2.51 -8.87
N LYS A 114 12.45 -2.86 -8.88
CA LYS A 114 11.73 -3.34 -10.07
C LYS A 114 11.22 -2.21 -10.97
N THR A 115 11.56 -0.96 -10.63
CA THR A 115 11.14 0.24 -11.37
C THR A 115 9.63 0.28 -11.58
N LEU A 116 8.85 -0.18 -10.59
CA LEU A 116 7.40 -0.10 -10.64
C LEU A 116 6.97 1.36 -10.54
N THR A 117 5.91 1.73 -11.25
CA THR A 117 5.34 3.08 -11.19
C THR A 117 4.31 3.19 -10.09
N ALA A 118 3.98 4.42 -9.65
CA ALA A 118 2.93 4.64 -8.68
C ALA A 118 1.58 4.12 -9.18
N GLY A 119 1.28 4.31 -10.46
CA GLY A 119 0.09 3.74 -11.11
C GLY A 119 0.01 2.23 -10.95
N ILE A 120 1.08 1.48 -11.28
CA ILE A 120 1.09 0.01 -11.13
C ILE A 120 0.78 -0.41 -9.70
N ILE A 121 1.43 0.23 -8.72
CA ILE A 121 1.21 -0.08 -7.30
C ILE A 121 -0.24 0.24 -6.92
N PHE A 122 -0.74 1.40 -7.31
CA PHE A 122 -2.12 1.82 -7.07
C PHE A 122 -3.13 0.79 -7.60
N GLY A 123 -3.01 0.37 -8.86
CA GLY A 123 -3.91 -0.63 -9.45
C GLY A 123 -3.82 -2.00 -8.76
N ASN A 124 -2.64 -2.41 -8.33
CA ASN A 124 -2.43 -3.69 -7.63
C ASN A 124 -2.98 -3.70 -6.19
N LEU A 125 -3.14 -2.53 -5.56
CA LEU A 125 -3.69 -2.42 -4.20
C LEU A 125 -5.22 -2.58 -4.16
N LYS A 126 -5.91 -2.51 -5.32
CA LYS A 126 -7.34 -2.79 -5.47
C LYS A 126 -8.19 -2.08 -4.42
N PHE A 127 -8.33 -0.76 -4.56
CA PHE A 127 -9.18 0.03 -3.67
C PHE A 127 -10.65 -0.30 -3.91
N ASN A 128 -11.41 -0.50 -2.82
CA ASN A 128 -12.87 -0.66 -2.88
C ASN A 128 -13.50 0.57 -2.23
N MET A 129 -14.10 1.44 -3.04
CA MET A 129 -14.71 2.69 -2.57
C MET A 129 -16.04 2.46 -1.84
N ASP A 130 -16.67 1.29 -1.98
CA ASP A 130 -17.90 0.94 -1.27
C ASP A 130 -17.64 0.44 0.16
N ALA A 131 -16.38 0.09 0.47
CA ALA A 131 -15.97 -0.47 1.76
C ALA A 131 -14.72 0.25 2.29
N ILE A 132 -14.91 1.48 2.75
CA ILE A 132 -13.83 2.29 3.34
C ILE A 132 -13.67 1.88 4.80
N ASP A 133 -12.66 1.06 5.06
CA ASP A 133 -12.31 0.53 6.36
C ASP A 133 -10.84 0.80 6.71
N ILE A 134 -10.37 0.19 7.80
CA ILE A 134 -8.97 0.32 8.24
C ILE A 134 -7.97 -0.18 7.18
N PHE A 135 -8.33 -1.13 6.32
CA PHE A 135 -7.46 -1.64 5.28
C PHE A 135 -7.35 -0.67 4.11
N PHE A 136 -8.41 0.08 3.83
CA PHE A 136 -8.39 1.18 2.88
C PHE A 136 -7.29 2.21 3.26
N ASP A 137 -7.29 2.65 4.51
CA ASP A 137 -6.29 3.61 5.01
C ASP A 137 -4.86 3.06 4.98
N LEU A 138 -4.69 1.78 5.30
CA LEU A 138 -3.39 1.11 5.25
C LEU A 138 -2.84 1.03 3.82
N LYS A 139 -3.71 0.80 2.83
CA LYS A 139 -3.34 0.83 1.41
C LYS A 139 -2.95 2.24 0.96
N ILE A 140 -3.72 3.26 1.32
CA ILE A 140 -3.37 4.68 1.04
C ILE A 140 -2.02 5.03 1.66
N GLY A 141 -1.81 4.69 2.93
CA GLY A 141 -0.55 4.94 3.63
C GLY A 141 0.64 4.23 2.96
N THR A 142 0.44 2.99 2.50
CA THR A 142 1.50 2.23 1.79
C THR A 142 1.83 2.84 0.43
N LEU A 143 0.82 3.22 -0.35
CA LEU A 143 1.01 3.91 -1.62
C LEU A 143 1.72 5.25 -1.42
N SER A 144 1.26 6.05 -0.46
CA SER A 144 1.87 7.34 -0.11
C SER A 144 3.34 7.17 0.30
N TYR A 145 3.64 6.17 1.12
CA TYR A 145 5.02 5.90 1.52
C TYR A 145 5.89 5.46 0.33
N PHE A 146 5.38 4.61 -0.56
CA PHE A 146 6.08 4.24 -1.79
C PHE A 146 6.41 5.47 -2.66
N ILE A 147 5.41 6.32 -2.94
CA ILE A 147 5.58 7.53 -3.77
C ILE A 147 6.59 8.49 -3.15
N SER A 148 6.57 8.66 -1.82
CA SER A 148 7.52 9.52 -1.10
C SER A 148 8.98 9.07 -1.28
N LEU A 149 9.21 7.79 -1.60
CA LEU A 149 10.53 7.21 -1.80
C LEU A 149 10.96 7.13 -3.27
N MET A 150 10.07 7.45 -4.23
CA MET A 150 10.39 7.38 -5.66
C MET A 150 11.44 8.42 -6.07
N ASN A 151 11.43 9.60 -5.45
CA ASN A 151 12.43 10.63 -5.65
C ASN A 151 13.06 11.02 -4.30
N PRO A 152 14.14 10.34 -3.87
CA PRO A 152 14.69 10.52 -2.52
C PRO A 152 15.36 11.88 -2.30
N THR A 153 15.78 12.59 -3.35
CA THR A 153 16.37 13.93 -3.23
C THR A 153 15.31 15.01 -3.12
N GLN A 154 14.17 14.84 -3.80
CA GLN A 154 13.03 15.74 -3.75
C GLN A 154 11.74 14.93 -3.80
N PRO A 155 11.25 14.43 -2.64
CA PRO A 155 10.03 13.63 -2.59
C PRO A 155 8.86 14.36 -3.23
N TYR A 156 8.08 13.65 -4.06
CA TYR A 156 6.89 14.23 -4.68
C TYR A 156 5.83 14.63 -3.65
N ILE A 157 5.76 13.87 -2.56
CA ILE A 157 4.81 14.05 -1.46
C ILE A 157 5.48 13.72 -0.13
N ARG A 158 4.93 14.23 0.97
CA ARG A 158 5.27 13.74 2.31
C ARG A 158 4.54 12.41 2.58
N SER A 159 5.26 11.43 3.13
CA SER A 159 4.67 10.13 3.49
C SER A 159 3.49 10.30 4.44
N GLY A 160 2.36 9.68 4.11
CA GLY A 160 1.12 9.74 4.89
C GLY A 160 0.31 11.03 4.71
N ASN A 161 0.79 11.99 3.92
CA ASN A 161 0.03 13.21 3.66
C ASN A 161 -0.96 13.00 2.51
N VAL A 162 -2.24 12.89 2.86
CA VAL A 162 -3.33 12.63 1.90
C VAL A 162 -3.57 13.84 0.99
N TRP A 163 -3.37 15.07 1.48
CA TRP A 163 -3.51 16.28 0.66
C TRP A 163 -2.41 16.37 -0.41
N ASP A 164 -1.15 16.15 -0.05
CA ASP A 164 -0.04 16.10 -1.00
C ASP A 164 -0.30 15.02 -2.07
N LEU A 165 -0.90 13.88 -1.69
CA LEU A 165 -1.29 12.82 -2.61
C LEU A 165 -2.40 13.26 -3.58
N ALA A 166 -3.42 13.98 -3.09
CA ALA A 166 -4.45 14.58 -3.93
C ALA A 166 -3.88 15.62 -4.90
N ARG A 167 -2.96 16.49 -4.44
CA ARG A 167 -2.25 17.44 -5.30
C ARG A 167 -1.45 16.74 -6.39
N LEU A 168 -0.73 15.67 -6.06
CA LEU A 168 0.01 14.90 -7.04
C LEU A 168 -0.93 14.26 -8.09
N ALA A 169 -2.06 13.70 -7.65
CA ALA A 169 -3.04 13.10 -8.54
C ALA A 169 -3.72 14.14 -9.46
N MET A 170 -4.04 15.33 -8.94
CA MET A 170 -4.59 16.45 -9.70
C MET A 170 -3.60 16.95 -10.76
N LYS A 171 -2.33 17.10 -10.40
CA LYS A 171 -1.26 17.44 -11.35
C LYS A 171 -1.11 16.39 -12.45
N ALA A 172 -1.19 15.11 -12.08
CA ALA A 172 -1.14 14.02 -13.05
C ALA A 172 -2.26 14.15 -14.09
N MET A 173 -3.51 14.40 -13.67
CA MET A 173 -4.63 14.66 -14.58
C MET A 173 -4.40 15.88 -15.50
N ASN A 174 -3.68 16.89 -15.01
CA ASN A 174 -3.25 18.06 -15.78
C ASN A 174 -1.96 17.84 -16.59
N ARG A 175 -1.61 16.58 -16.89
CA ARG A 175 -0.45 16.14 -17.71
C ARG A 175 0.92 16.38 -17.07
N ASP A 176 0.96 16.71 -15.78
CA ASP A 176 2.19 16.72 -14.97
C ASP A 176 2.20 15.48 -14.06
N ASP A 177 2.58 14.34 -14.63
CA ASP A 177 2.54 13.02 -13.98
C ASP A 177 3.94 12.42 -13.72
N PRO A 178 4.74 13.02 -12.81
CA PRO A 178 6.10 12.56 -12.56
C PRO A 178 6.16 11.19 -11.87
N ALA A 179 5.06 10.77 -11.22
CA ALA A 179 4.95 9.48 -10.53
C ALA A 179 4.31 8.37 -11.41
N GLN A 180 3.86 8.70 -12.62
CA GLN A 180 3.18 7.79 -13.56
C GLN A 180 1.96 7.12 -12.92
N LEU A 181 1.05 7.94 -12.38
CA LEU A 181 -0.22 7.58 -11.75
C LEU A 181 -1.32 7.28 -12.78
N LEU A 182 -1.30 7.93 -13.96
CA LEU A 182 -2.33 7.76 -14.98
C LEU A 182 -2.17 6.45 -15.74
N LYS A 183 -2.75 5.37 -15.21
CA LYS A 183 -2.71 4.05 -15.86
C LYS A 183 -4.04 3.27 -15.81
N TYR A 184 -4.97 3.66 -14.94
CA TYR A 184 -6.19 2.89 -14.66
C TYR A 184 -7.42 3.78 -14.80
N ASP A 185 -8.58 3.14 -14.99
CA ASP A 185 -9.87 3.81 -15.22
C ASP A 185 -10.34 4.59 -13.98
N THR A 186 -10.14 4.02 -12.78
CA THR A 186 -10.38 4.72 -11.51
C THR A 186 -9.19 5.62 -11.22
N SER A 187 -9.45 6.90 -10.99
CA SER A 187 -8.41 7.85 -10.62
C SER A 187 -8.09 7.75 -9.12
N LEU A 188 -6.86 8.09 -8.74
CA LEU A 188 -6.49 8.21 -7.33
C LEU A 188 -7.30 9.31 -6.62
N LEU A 189 -7.75 10.35 -7.34
CA LEU A 189 -8.60 11.40 -6.76
C LEU A 189 -9.96 10.84 -6.32
N GLU A 190 -10.63 10.03 -7.14
CA GLU A 190 -11.91 9.40 -6.76
C GLU A 190 -11.77 8.56 -5.48
N VAL A 191 -10.66 7.82 -5.36
CA VAL A 191 -10.36 7.03 -4.16
C VAL A 191 -10.20 7.92 -2.93
N LEU A 192 -9.50 9.05 -3.05
CA LEU A 192 -9.33 10.01 -1.95
C LEU A 192 -10.63 10.75 -1.61
N PHE A 193 -11.44 11.08 -2.62
CA PHE A 193 -12.73 11.71 -2.45
C PHE A 193 -13.73 10.78 -1.75
N ALA A 194 -13.76 9.50 -2.15
CA ALA A 194 -14.56 8.49 -1.45
C ALA A 194 -14.17 8.42 0.03
N LYS A 195 -12.86 8.43 0.35
CA LYS A 195 -12.37 8.49 1.72
C LYS A 195 -12.90 9.71 2.48
N TRP A 196 -12.70 10.93 1.97
CA TRP A 196 -13.17 12.14 2.65
C TRP A 196 -14.69 12.16 2.81
N ARG A 197 -15.43 11.65 1.83
CA ARG A 197 -16.89 11.51 1.91
C ARG A 197 -17.31 10.56 3.03
N SER A 198 -16.61 9.44 3.20
CA SER A 198 -16.86 8.49 4.29
C SER A 198 -16.55 9.06 5.69
N GLU A 199 -15.65 10.05 5.74
CA GLU A 199 -15.34 10.83 6.95
C GLU A 199 -16.33 12.00 7.16
N TYR A 200 -17.39 12.08 6.34
CA TYR A 200 -18.42 13.12 6.36
C TYR A 200 -17.88 14.54 6.16
N ILE A 201 -16.75 14.67 5.46
CA ILE A 201 -16.17 15.96 5.10
C ILE A 201 -17.03 16.60 4.00
N LYS A 202 -17.68 17.71 4.31
CA LYS A 202 -18.45 18.46 3.30
C LYS A 202 -17.49 19.17 2.33
N PRO A 203 -17.82 19.30 1.03
CA PRO A 203 -16.97 20.00 0.07
C PRO A 203 -16.57 21.42 0.51
N THR A 204 -17.52 22.17 1.07
CA THR A 204 -17.29 23.53 1.59
C THR A 204 -16.26 23.60 2.73
N ASN A 205 -16.06 22.49 3.44
CA ASN A 205 -15.20 22.43 4.62
C ASN A 205 -13.89 21.69 4.35
N LEU A 206 -13.70 21.12 3.16
CA LEU A 206 -12.56 20.26 2.87
C LEU A 206 -11.23 20.98 3.10
N TYR A 207 -11.09 22.19 2.55
CA TYR A 207 -9.85 22.96 2.67
C TYR A 207 -9.62 23.42 4.12
N GLU A 208 -10.68 23.92 4.78
CA GLU A 208 -10.62 24.37 6.17
C GLU A 208 -10.23 23.26 7.14
N GLN A 209 -10.78 22.06 6.98
CA GLN A 209 -10.45 20.94 7.85
C GLN A 209 -9.00 20.49 7.73
N ILE A 210 -8.36 20.74 6.58
CA ILE A 210 -6.99 20.31 6.31
C ILE A 210 -5.99 21.41 6.65
N HIS A 211 -6.31 22.68 6.38
CA HIS A 211 -5.37 23.81 6.50
C HIS A 211 -5.77 24.86 7.56
N GLY A 212 -6.97 24.80 8.12
CA GLY A 212 -7.44 25.69 9.18
C GLY A 212 -7.98 27.05 8.72
N GLY A 213 -8.38 27.19 7.46
CA GLY A 213 -8.99 28.40 6.91
C GLY A 213 -9.76 28.15 5.61
N GLU A 214 -10.55 29.12 5.16
CA GLU A 214 -11.28 29.02 3.90
C GLU A 214 -10.33 29.11 2.70
N ILE A 215 -10.71 28.48 1.59
CA ILE A 215 -10.01 28.62 0.32
C ILE A 215 -10.33 29.99 -0.29
N THR A 216 -9.31 30.66 -0.81
CA THR A 216 -9.36 32.03 -1.34
C THR A 216 -8.81 32.09 -2.76
N ASP A 217 -9.01 33.21 -3.44
CA ASP A 217 -8.50 33.41 -4.80
C ASP A 217 -6.96 33.38 -4.89
N ASP A 218 -6.29 33.72 -3.78
CA ASP A 218 -4.82 33.75 -3.65
C ASP A 218 -4.19 32.35 -3.45
N ASP A 219 -5.01 31.32 -3.19
CA ASP A 219 -4.53 29.95 -2.99
C ASP A 219 -4.12 29.26 -4.30
N ASP A 220 -3.34 28.18 -4.19
CA ASP A 220 -2.81 27.40 -5.30
C ASP A 220 -3.92 26.86 -6.21
N GLU A 221 -3.76 27.00 -7.52
CA GLU A 221 -4.79 26.57 -8.49
C GLU A 221 -5.06 25.05 -8.44
N THR A 222 -4.07 24.26 -8.05
CA THR A 222 -4.24 22.80 -7.83
C THR A 222 -5.19 22.57 -6.66
N ASP A 223 -5.01 23.31 -5.56
CA ASP A 223 -5.82 23.17 -4.35
C ASP A 223 -7.28 23.59 -4.62
N LYS A 224 -7.48 24.68 -5.37
CA LYS A 224 -8.81 25.10 -5.86
C LYS A 224 -9.47 24.05 -6.75
N SER A 225 -8.70 23.43 -7.63
CA SER A 225 -9.21 22.36 -8.49
C SER A 225 -9.61 21.13 -7.69
N ILE A 226 -8.85 20.73 -6.67
CA ILE A 226 -9.21 19.60 -5.79
C ILE A 226 -10.53 19.85 -5.07
N VAL A 227 -10.73 21.04 -4.51
CA VAL A 227 -11.99 21.39 -3.82
C VAL A 227 -13.18 21.35 -4.78
N ARG A 228 -13.02 21.89 -6.00
CA ARG A 228 -14.05 21.88 -7.03
C ARG A 228 -14.43 20.46 -7.46
N GLU A 229 -13.45 19.65 -7.83
CA GLU A 229 -13.68 18.27 -8.27
C GLU A 229 -14.26 17.40 -7.13
N TYR A 230 -13.90 17.67 -5.88
CA TYR A 230 -14.52 16.99 -4.73
C TYR A 230 -15.99 17.39 -4.53
N ALA A 231 -16.34 18.65 -4.79
CA ALA A 231 -17.73 19.11 -4.78
C ALA A 231 -18.54 18.38 -5.85
N ASP A 232 -18.03 18.33 -7.08
CA ASP A 232 -18.66 17.65 -8.21
C ASP A 232 -18.82 16.14 -7.94
N PHE A 233 -17.81 15.49 -7.35
CA PHE A 233 -17.88 14.08 -6.93
C PHE A 233 -18.97 13.81 -5.86
N CYS A 234 -19.28 14.80 -5.02
CA CYS A 234 -20.28 14.69 -3.97
C CYS A 234 -21.70 15.03 -4.46
N GLU A 235 -21.87 15.62 -5.65
CA GLU A 235 -23.19 15.85 -6.21
C GLU A 235 -23.90 14.51 -6.44
N PRO A 236 -25.18 14.38 -6.06
CA PRO A 236 -25.95 13.20 -6.42
C PRO A 236 -26.01 13.10 -7.95
N GLU A 237 -25.63 11.93 -8.50
CA GLU A 237 -25.90 11.62 -9.91
C GLU A 237 -27.35 11.99 -10.20
N HIS A 238 -27.54 12.84 -11.23
CA HIS A 238 -28.80 13.52 -11.50
C HIS A 238 -30.00 12.60 -11.28
N GLU A 239 -30.92 13.02 -10.41
CA GLU A 239 -32.28 12.49 -10.42
C GLU A 239 -32.74 12.46 -11.88
N ILE A 240 -32.92 11.25 -12.41
CA ILE A 240 -33.64 11.05 -13.67
C ILE A 240 -35.01 11.67 -13.40
N SER A 241 -35.21 12.90 -13.86
CA SER A 241 -36.51 13.55 -13.88
C SER A 241 -37.41 12.66 -14.73
N ILE A 242 -38.17 11.78 -14.07
CA ILE A 242 -39.27 11.07 -14.70
C ILE A 242 -40.24 12.18 -15.13
N PRO A 243 -40.43 12.42 -16.45
CA PRO A 243 -41.37 13.43 -16.88
C PRO A 243 -42.74 13.01 -16.37
N SER A 244 -43.32 13.81 -15.49
CA SER A 244 -44.69 13.60 -15.02
C SER A 244 -45.62 13.74 -16.22
N PHE A 245 -46.09 12.62 -16.76
CA PHE A 245 -47.17 12.62 -17.74
C PHE A 245 -48.46 13.01 -17.01
N THR A 246 -48.76 14.31 -16.98
CA THR A 246 -50.11 14.81 -16.74
C THR A 246 -50.96 14.45 -17.95
N VAL A 247 -51.63 13.29 -17.89
CA VAL A 247 -52.71 12.96 -18.81
C VAL A 247 -53.94 13.77 -18.38
N PRO A 248 -54.49 14.68 -19.21
CA PRO A 248 -55.74 15.34 -18.90
C PRO A 248 -56.88 14.32 -19.09
N ARG A 249 -57.68 14.15 -18.04
CA ARG A 249 -58.94 13.40 -18.06
C ARG A 249 -59.91 14.14 -19.00
N ARG A 250 -60.22 13.58 -20.16
CA ARG A 250 -61.33 14.08 -21.00
C ARG A 250 -62.65 13.63 -20.41
N SER A 251 -63.50 14.61 -20.11
CA SER A 251 -64.95 14.47 -19.95
C SER A 251 -65.61 14.23 -21.30
#